data_AF-A0A1G4PXK6-F1
#
_entry.id   AF-A0A1G4PXK6-F1
#
_cell.length_a   1.000
_cell.length_b   1.000
_cell.length_c   1.000
_cell.angle_alpha   90.00
_cell.angle_beta   90.00
_cell.angle_gamma   90.00
#
_symmetry.space_group_name_H-M   'P 1'
#
loop_
_entity.id
_entity.type
_entity.pdbx_description
1 polymer ?
#
loop_
_entity_poly.entity_id
_entity_poly.type
_entity_poly.pdbx_seq_one_letter_code
_entity_poly.pdbx_strand_id
1 'polypeptide(L)'
;MARGLFDVVVNPELSEDTITVVANCINGYAHELHALRDGTMVVLKKEGSPGKQIRIVRGQDDECLFHYIEMGPATAQAVNLRGGARCLLEYNELEQTVTLTKITLNKERVIVLTEKGQPEPRVRIGYSLLNKLGMAGAQRSRTVRARHGSASVKLRLSVPQNELSEQFVLSAGAAAKLRLGNGQPCLLAYDQVARTLSFSPLSDAPESVDPATGTAPNDSAQPIKSSYRSRSAQRTVAKTVTASRSGKSRTRKTAPSRLFVSKQTKAPKPEPSSKTVESAVWISPKLHRGRR
;
A
#
# COMPACT_ATOMS: atom_id res chain seq x y z
N MET A 1 -20.93 7.80 -13.30
CA MET A 1 -19.60 8.26 -12.86
C MET A 1 -18.71 7.05 -12.79
N ALA A 2 -17.51 7.11 -13.37
CA ALA A 2 -16.59 5.97 -13.38
C ALA A 2 -15.51 6.15 -12.31
N ARG A 3 -15.04 5.06 -11.70
CA ARG A 3 -14.00 5.13 -10.67
C ARG A 3 -13.03 3.95 -10.69
N GLY A 4 -11.87 4.12 -10.08
CA GLY A 4 -10.91 3.05 -9.84
C GLY A 4 -9.76 3.46 -8.91
N LEU A 5 -9.08 2.47 -8.33
CA LEU A 5 -7.97 2.66 -7.41
C LEU A 5 -6.63 2.53 -8.16
N PHE A 6 -5.76 3.53 -8.04
CA PHE A 6 -4.50 3.61 -8.79
C PHE A 6 -3.33 3.96 -7.89
N ASP A 7 -2.17 3.37 -8.20
CA ASP A 7 -0.89 3.86 -7.69
C ASP A 7 -0.35 4.98 -8.58
N VAL A 8 0.34 5.95 -7.98
CA VAL A 8 0.88 7.12 -8.68
C VAL A 8 2.35 6.88 -9.03
N VAL A 9 2.67 6.93 -10.31
CA VAL A 9 4.03 6.98 -10.83
C VAL A 9 4.29 8.40 -11.31
N VAL A 10 5.39 8.99 -10.82
CA VAL A 10 5.82 10.32 -11.29
C VAL A 10 7.00 10.11 -12.21
N ASN A 11 6.78 10.36 -13.50
CA ASN A 11 7.76 10.17 -14.55
C ASN A 11 8.24 11.55 -15.06
N PRO A 12 9.53 11.91 -14.91
CA PRO A 12 10.05 13.20 -15.36
C PRO A 12 10.06 13.36 -16.88
N GLU A 13 9.95 12.27 -17.64
CA GLU A 13 9.92 12.29 -19.11
C GLU A 13 8.51 12.54 -19.68
N LEU A 14 7.47 12.43 -18.84
CA LEU A 14 6.10 12.66 -19.26
C LEU A 14 5.79 14.16 -19.31
N SER A 15 5.00 14.57 -20.31
CA SER A 15 4.54 15.95 -20.44
C SER A 15 3.70 16.39 -19.24
N GLU A 16 3.78 17.68 -18.90
CA GLU A 16 3.12 18.24 -17.71
C GLU A 16 1.59 18.33 -17.82
N ASP A 17 1.05 18.14 -19.02
CA ASP A 17 -0.37 18.26 -19.33
C ASP A 17 -0.98 16.91 -19.75
N THR A 18 -0.36 15.81 -19.34
CA THR A 18 -0.83 14.47 -19.67
C THR A 18 -0.80 13.57 -18.44
N ILE A 19 -1.81 12.71 -18.35
CA ILE A 19 -1.81 11.56 -17.45
C ILE A 19 -1.98 10.31 -18.29
N THR A 20 -1.08 9.36 -18.11
CA THR A 20 -1.23 8.01 -18.66
C THR A 20 -1.97 7.14 -17.66
N VAL A 21 -3.05 6.50 -18.07
CA VAL A 21 -3.86 5.60 -17.24
C VAL A 21 -3.64 4.17 -17.71
N VAL A 22 -3.15 3.32 -16.80
CA VAL A 22 -2.96 1.88 -17.02
C VAL A 22 -3.87 1.14 -16.04
N ALA A 23 -4.92 0.51 -16.58
CA ALA A 23 -6.07 0.08 -15.79
C ALA A 23 -6.50 -1.37 -16.03
N ASN A 24 -5.86 -2.16 -16.90
CA ASN A 24 -6.25 -3.55 -17.11
C ASN A 24 -5.17 -4.53 -16.59
N CYS A 25 -4.75 -4.33 -15.34
CA CYS A 25 -3.69 -5.13 -14.72
C CYS A 25 -4.19 -6.39 -14.00
N ILE A 26 -3.34 -7.42 -13.94
CA ILE A 26 -3.70 -8.78 -13.46
C ILE A 26 -4.30 -8.78 -12.05
N ASN A 27 -3.76 -7.98 -11.12
CA ASN A 27 -4.22 -7.93 -9.73
C ASN A 27 -4.87 -6.57 -9.38
N GLY A 28 -5.29 -5.79 -10.37
CA GLY A 28 -5.94 -4.52 -10.11
C GLY A 28 -7.38 -4.67 -9.60
N TYR A 29 -7.86 -3.66 -8.88
CA TYR A 29 -9.26 -3.64 -8.41
C TYR A 29 -10.22 -3.43 -9.58
N ALA A 30 -11.46 -3.92 -9.46
CA ALA A 30 -12.50 -3.60 -10.42
C ALA A 30 -12.64 -2.08 -10.58
N HIS A 31 -12.81 -1.62 -11.82
CA HIS A 31 -12.93 -0.21 -12.16
C HIS A 31 -13.92 -0.03 -13.31
N GLU A 32 -14.46 1.18 -13.42
CA GLU A 32 -15.46 1.55 -14.43
C GLU A 32 -14.89 2.50 -15.48
N LEU A 33 -13.56 2.65 -15.52
CA LEU A 33 -12.86 3.64 -16.35
C LEU A 33 -12.77 3.29 -17.84
N HIS A 34 -13.63 2.40 -18.34
CA HIS A 34 -13.85 2.21 -19.77
C HIS A 34 -14.52 3.45 -20.41
N ALA A 35 -15.24 4.25 -19.63
CA ALA A 35 -15.80 5.54 -20.08
C ALA A 35 -14.71 6.61 -20.32
N LEU A 36 -13.55 6.49 -19.68
CA LEU A 36 -12.44 7.43 -19.83
C LEU A 36 -11.59 7.02 -21.05
N ARG A 37 -11.91 7.60 -22.21
CA ARG A 37 -11.29 7.26 -23.49
C ARG A 37 -9.90 7.86 -23.67
N ASP A 38 -9.12 7.25 -24.55
CA ASP A 38 -7.83 7.79 -24.97
C ASP A 38 -8.00 9.14 -25.67
N GLY A 39 -7.09 10.07 -25.39
CA GLY A 39 -7.10 11.42 -25.95
C GLY A 39 -8.13 12.37 -25.34
N THR A 40 -8.99 11.92 -24.42
CA THR A 40 -9.99 12.80 -23.77
C THR A 40 -9.30 13.93 -23.01
N MET A 41 -9.75 15.16 -23.27
CA MET A 41 -9.35 16.34 -22.51
C MET A 41 -10.24 16.48 -21.29
N VAL A 42 -9.63 16.53 -20.10
CA VAL A 42 -10.36 16.65 -18.83
C VAL A 42 -9.77 17.75 -17.96
N VAL A 43 -10.56 18.25 -17.02
CA VAL A 43 -10.06 19.08 -15.93
C VAL A 43 -9.69 18.16 -14.77
N LEU A 44 -8.40 18.00 -14.54
CA LEU A 44 -7.84 17.32 -13.39
C LEU A 44 -8.01 18.19 -12.14
N LYS A 45 -8.76 17.69 -11.16
CA LYS A 45 -8.98 18.35 -9.88
C LYS A 45 -8.35 17.55 -8.75
N LYS A 46 -7.65 18.26 -7.89
CA LYS A 46 -7.60 17.88 -6.49
C LYS A 46 -8.91 18.31 -5.84
N GLU A 47 -9.42 17.54 -4.91
CA GLU A 47 -10.56 17.92 -4.08
C GLU A 47 -10.39 19.36 -3.54
N GLY A 48 -11.35 20.23 -3.86
CA GLY A 48 -11.33 21.65 -3.45
C GLY A 48 -10.40 22.58 -4.25
N SER A 49 -9.88 22.18 -5.42
CA SER A 49 -9.00 23.02 -6.27
C SER A 49 -9.67 23.43 -7.59
N PRO A 50 -9.27 24.57 -8.21
CA PRO A 50 -9.82 25.01 -9.51
C PRO A 50 -9.49 24.06 -10.67
N GLY A 51 -8.53 23.14 -10.48
CA GLY A 51 -8.15 22.12 -11.44
C GLY A 51 -7.23 22.61 -12.56
N LYS A 52 -6.69 21.65 -13.32
CA LYS A 52 -5.79 21.85 -14.46
C LYS A 52 -6.30 21.06 -15.66
N GLN A 53 -6.35 21.66 -16.84
CA GLN A 53 -6.70 20.91 -18.05
C GLN A 53 -5.56 19.97 -18.43
N ILE A 54 -5.88 18.71 -18.68
CA ILE A 54 -4.93 17.67 -19.08
C ILE A 54 -5.53 16.80 -20.19
N ARG A 55 -4.66 16.10 -20.90
CA ARG A 55 -5.01 15.02 -21.81
C ARG A 55 -4.87 13.67 -21.11
N ILE A 56 -5.86 12.81 -21.28
CA ILE A 56 -5.75 11.40 -20.90
C ILE A 56 -5.08 10.63 -22.02
N VAL A 57 -4.10 9.81 -21.66
CA VAL A 57 -3.53 8.78 -22.52
C VAL A 57 -3.81 7.42 -21.91
N ARG A 58 -4.27 6.46 -22.70
CA ARG A 58 -4.40 5.07 -22.26
C ARG A 58 -3.07 4.37 -22.51
N GLY A 59 -2.41 3.91 -21.45
CA GLY A 59 -1.21 3.09 -21.59
C GLY A 59 -1.57 1.69 -22.07
N GLN A 60 -0.59 1.01 -22.66
CA GLN A 60 -0.72 -0.40 -23.02
C GLN A 60 -0.62 -1.28 -21.77
N ASP A 61 -1.37 -2.38 -21.78
CA ASP A 61 -1.61 -3.24 -20.62
C ASP A 61 -0.57 -4.37 -20.48
N ASP A 62 0.54 -4.30 -21.22
CA ASP A 62 1.50 -5.41 -21.30
C ASP A 62 2.27 -5.55 -19.98
N GLU A 63 1.87 -6.56 -19.20
CA GLU A 63 2.52 -7.05 -17.97
C GLU A 63 2.44 -6.14 -16.74
N CYS A 64 1.36 -5.37 -16.57
CA CYS A 64 1.14 -4.65 -15.32
C CYS A 64 0.47 -5.53 -14.24
N LEU A 65 1.00 -5.47 -13.02
CA LEU A 65 0.46 -6.23 -11.89
C LEU A 65 -0.69 -5.48 -11.20
N PHE A 66 -0.65 -4.14 -11.17
CA PHE A 66 -1.66 -3.29 -10.51
C PHE A 66 -1.89 -2.02 -11.30
N HIS A 67 -3.09 -1.47 -11.20
CA HIS A 67 -3.46 -0.23 -11.88
C HIS A 67 -2.62 0.93 -11.39
N TYR A 68 -2.11 1.71 -12.32
CA TYR A 68 -1.34 2.91 -12.01
C TYR A 68 -1.63 4.04 -12.98
N ILE A 69 -1.36 5.25 -12.51
CA ILE A 69 -1.34 6.44 -13.34
C ILE A 69 0.07 7.00 -13.38
N GLU A 70 0.52 7.36 -14.56
CA GLU A 70 1.77 8.10 -14.74
C GLU A 70 1.46 9.57 -15.01
N MET A 71 2.22 10.44 -14.36
CA MET A 71 2.10 11.89 -14.57
C MET A 71 3.44 12.59 -14.42
N GLY A 72 3.56 13.76 -15.05
CA GLY A 72 4.73 14.63 -14.89
C GLY A 72 4.85 15.19 -13.46
N PRO A 73 6.06 15.61 -13.02
CA PRO A 73 6.27 16.19 -11.70
C PRO A 73 5.40 17.42 -11.42
N ALA A 74 5.22 18.31 -12.39
CA ALA A 74 4.39 19.50 -12.25
C ALA A 74 2.90 19.15 -12.05
N THR A 75 2.39 18.17 -12.81
CA THR A 75 1.02 17.66 -12.66
C THR A 75 0.83 17.06 -11.26
N ALA A 76 1.76 16.21 -10.83
CA ALA A 76 1.73 15.58 -9.50
C ALA A 76 1.74 16.63 -8.38
N GLN A 77 2.57 17.67 -8.52
CA GLN A 77 2.64 18.78 -7.58
C GLN A 77 1.33 19.56 -7.52
N ALA A 78 0.70 19.85 -8.67
CA ALA A 78 -0.58 20.55 -8.74
C ALA A 78 -1.70 19.81 -8.00
N VAL A 79 -1.69 18.47 -8.03
CA VAL A 79 -2.64 17.64 -7.27
C VAL A 79 -2.12 17.16 -5.90
N ASN A 80 -0.95 17.63 -5.47
CA ASN A 80 -0.30 17.24 -4.22
C ASN A 80 -0.13 15.72 -4.05
N LEU A 81 0.19 15.03 -5.13
CA LEU A 81 0.54 13.61 -5.15
C LEU A 81 2.06 13.44 -5.27
N ARG A 82 2.55 12.34 -4.72
CA ARG A 82 3.96 11.94 -4.80
C ARG A 82 4.02 10.54 -5.41
N GLY A 83 5.15 10.21 -6.04
CA GLY A 83 5.38 8.85 -6.52
C GLY A 83 5.23 7.81 -5.40
N GLY A 84 4.51 6.73 -5.68
CA GLY A 84 4.15 5.67 -4.76
C GLY A 84 2.96 5.99 -3.84
N ALA A 85 2.29 7.13 -4.01
CA ALA A 85 1.00 7.37 -3.38
C ALA A 85 -0.08 6.53 -4.03
N ARG A 86 -1.14 6.23 -3.28
CA ARG A 86 -2.36 5.62 -3.83
C ARG A 86 -3.48 6.65 -3.87
N CYS A 87 -4.27 6.63 -4.93
CA CYS A 87 -5.43 7.48 -5.07
C CYS A 87 -6.64 6.75 -5.65
N LEU A 88 -7.83 7.19 -5.24
CA LEU A 88 -9.06 6.95 -5.97
C LEU A 88 -9.12 7.97 -7.11
N LEU A 89 -9.27 7.46 -8.33
CA LEU A 89 -9.57 8.26 -9.52
C LEU A 89 -11.07 8.18 -9.77
N GLU A 90 -11.71 9.34 -9.83
CA GLU A 90 -13.13 9.47 -10.16
C GLU A 90 -13.29 10.32 -11.41
N TYR A 91 -13.98 9.78 -12.41
CA TYR A 91 -14.28 10.46 -13.67
C TYR A 91 -15.77 10.80 -13.75
N ASN A 92 -16.04 12.10 -13.93
CA ASN A 92 -17.35 12.63 -14.25
C ASN A 92 -17.39 13.00 -15.74
N GLU A 93 -18.10 12.20 -16.52
CA GLU A 93 -18.23 12.39 -17.97
C GLU A 93 -19.03 13.66 -18.34
N LEU A 94 -20.03 14.03 -17.54
CA LEU A 94 -20.86 15.22 -17.80
C LEU A 94 -20.05 16.51 -17.65
N GLU A 95 -19.18 16.56 -16.64
CA GLU A 95 -18.33 17.72 -16.37
C GLU A 95 -16.97 17.66 -17.06
N GLN A 96 -16.61 16.52 -17.64
CA GLN A 96 -15.25 16.23 -18.12
C GLN A 96 -14.20 16.50 -17.04
N THR A 97 -14.47 16.04 -15.82
CA THR A 97 -13.57 16.22 -14.67
C THR A 97 -13.02 14.89 -14.19
N VAL A 98 -11.74 14.89 -13.84
CA VAL A 98 -11.08 13.79 -13.14
C VAL A 98 -10.66 14.28 -11.77
N THR A 99 -11.18 13.66 -10.72
CA THR A 99 -10.79 13.95 -9.33
C THR A 99 -9.86 12.87 -8.82
N LEU A 100 -8.74 13.28 -8.22
CA LEU A 100 -7.81 12.37 -7.55
C LEU A 100 -7.85 12.57 -6.04
N THR A 101 -8.31 11.54 -5.34
CA THR A 101 -8.43 11.54 -3.88
C THR A 101 -7.40 10.59 -3.29
N LYS A 102 -6.47 11.12 -2.49
CA LYS A 102 -5.40 10.32 -1.89
C LYS A 102 -5.96 9.35 -0.85
N ILE A 103 -5.61 8.07 -0.98
CA ILE A 103 -5.93 7.03 0.01
C ILE A 103 -4.68 6.69 0.80
N THR A 104 -4.74 6.90 2.11
CA THR A 104 -3.61 6.67 3.01
C THR A 104 -3.69 5.34 3.74
N LEU A 105 -4.88 4.74 3.87
CA LEU A 105 -5.11 3.51 4.60
C LEU A 105 -5.74 2.46 3.67
N ASN A 106 -5.04 1.36 3.44
CA ASN A 106 -5.57 0.20 2.70
C ASN A 106 -5.69 -0.99 3.65
N LYS A 107 -6.69 -1.84 3.45
CA LYS A 107 -6.96 -3.00 4.30
C LYS A 107 -7.10 -4.26 3.45
N GLU A 108 -6.49 -5.35 3.90
CA GLU A 108 -6.55 -6.65 3.24
C GLU A 108 -6.72 -7.77 4.28
N ARG A 109 -7.45 -8.82 3.90
CA ARG A 109 -7.56 -10.03 4.72
C ARG A 109 -6.33 -10.88 4.49
N VAL A 110 -5.68 -11.32 5.56
CA VAL A 110 -4.48 -12.15 5.47
C VAL A 110 -4.50 -13.28 6.50
N ILE A 111 -3.78 -14.35 6.20
CA ILE A 111 -3.42 -15.39 7.16
C ILE A 111 -1.97 -15.14 7.59
N VAL A 112 -1.75 -14.94 8.89
CA VAL A 112 -0.41 -14.73 9.44
C VAL A 112 0.34 -16.05 9.46
N LEU A 113 1.38 -16.17 8.64
CA LEU A 113 2.33 -17.28 8.71
C LEU A 113 3.53 -16.90 9.56
N THR A 114 4.18 -17.90 10.17
CA THR A 114 5.36 -17.68 11.00
C THR A 114 6.54 -18.51 10.52
N GLU A 115 7.73 -17.91 10.51
CA GLU A 115 8.98 -18.54 10.13
C GLU A 115 9.94 -18.61 11.33
N LYS A 116 10.51 -19.78 11.57
CA LYS A 116 11.49 -20.03 12.63
C LYS A 116 12.91 -19.76 12.13
N GLY A 117 13.86 -19.61 13.05
CA GLY A 117 15.29 -19.50 12.71
C GLY A 117 15.78 -18.11 12.32
N GLN A 118 14.90 -17.10 12.28
CA GLN A 118 15.29 -15.72 12.02
C GLN A 118 15.52 -14.95 13.34
N PRO A 119 16.74 -14.45 13.62
CA PRO A 119 17.04 -13.74 14.86
C PRO A 119 16.50 -12.30 14.85
N GLU A 120 16.39 -11.69 13.68
CA GLU A 120 15.89 -10.32 13.51
C GLU A 120 14.37 -10.29 13.32
N PRO A 121 13.67 -9.26 13.83
CA PRO A 121 12.26 -9.03 13.49
C PRO A 121 12.11 -8.70 12.00
N ARG A 122 11.53 -9.63 11.25
CA ARG A 122 11.31 -9.50 9.79
C ARG A 122 9.87 -9.80 9.42
N VAL A 123 9.46 -9.22 8.30
CA VAL A 123 8.23 -9.55 7.58
C VAL A 123 8.55 -9.83 6.12
N ARG A 124 8.04 -10.93 5.60
CA ARG A 124 7.99 -11.22 4.17
C ARG A 124 6.56 -11.01 3.69
N ILE A 125 6.37 -10.09 2.77
CA ILE A 125 5.08 -9.78 2.16
C ILE A 125 5.19 -10.13 0.68
N GLY A 126 4.33 -11.03 0.22
CA GLY A 126 4.21 -11.35 -1.20
C GLY A 126 3.89 -10.12 -2.04
N TYR A 127 4.37 -10.09 -3.28
CA TYR A 127 4.30 -8.89 -4.11
C TYR A 127 2.85 -8.44 -4.40
N SER A 128 1.95 -9.38 -4.71
CA SER A 128 0.52 -9.07 -4.90
C SER A 128 -0.11 -8.45 -3.64
N LEU A 129 0.11 -9.03 -2.46
CA LEU A 129 -0.40 -8.46 -1.20
C LEU A 129 0.21 -7.09 -0.89
N LEU A 130 1.52 -6.92 -1.13
CA LEU A 130 2.21 -5.65 -0.92
C LEU A 130 1.56 -4.54 -1.74
N ASN A 131 1.25 -4.83 -2.99
CA ASN A 131 0.57 -3.89 -3.86
C ASN A 131 -0.88 -3.69 -3.46
N LYS A 132 -1.66 -4.72 -3.08
CA LYS A 132 -3.02 -4.51 -2.53
C LYS A 132 -3.01 -3.57 -1.31
N LEU A 133 -1.98 -3.60 -0.49
CA LEU A 133 -1.79 -2.67 0.64
C LEU A 133 -1.32 -1.27 0.26
N GLY A 134 -0.98 -1.01 -1.01
CA GLY A 134 -0.47 0.28 -1.47
C GLY A 134 0.93 0.57 -0.93
N MET A 135 1.78 -0.46 -0.86
CA MET A 135 3.13 -0.36 -0.26
C MET A 135 4.25 -0.11 -1.29
N ALA A 136 3.94 0.40 -2.49
CA ALA A 136 4.93 0.69 -3.54
C ALA A 136 6.13 1.51 -3.02
N GLY A 137 5.89 2.55 -2.21
CA GLY A 137 6.95 3.35 -1.59
C GLY A 137 7.74 2.66 -0.47
N ALA A 138 7.17 1.64 0.18
CA ALA A 138 7.79 0.95 1.32
C ALA A 138 8.98 0.07 0.90
N GLN A 139 9.01 -0.38 -0.35
CA GLN A 139 10.11 -1.16 -0.92
C GLN A 139 11.46 -0.43 -0.80
N ARG A 140 11.46 0.91 -0.90
CA ARG A 140 12.66 1.76 -0.75
C ARG A 140 13.16 1.82 0.69
N SER A 141 12.26 1.82 1.67
CA SER A 141 12.58 2.01 3.10
C SER A 141 13.13 0.74 3.77
N ARG A 142 12.90 -0.44 3.17
CA ARG A 142 13.24 -1.80 3.68
C ARG A 142 12.80 -2.09 5.12
N THR A 143 12.09 -1.17 5.76
CA THR A 143 11.65 -1.23 7.15
C THR A 143 10.26 -0.65 7.28
N VAL A 144 9.43 -1.31 8.10
CA VAL A 144 8.04 -0.97 8.36
C VAL A 144 7.74 -1.17 9.84
N ARG A 145 6.87 -0.34 10.42
CA ARG A 145 6.38 -0.56 11.79
C ARG A 145 5.16 -1.48 11.74
N ALA A 146 5.04 -2.38 12.69
CA ALA A 146 3.85 -3.19 12.89
C ALA A 146 3.25 -2.93 14.27
N ARG A 147 1.92 -3.01 14.39
CA ARG A 147 1.19 -2.87 15.65
C ARG A 147 -0.01 -3.80 15.75
N HIS A 148 -0.26 -4.34 16.93
CA HIS A 148 -1.45 -5.11 17.25
C HIS A 148 -1.87 -4.76 18.69
N GLY A 149 -3.02 -4.09 18.83
CA GLY A 149 -3.38 -3.42 20.09
C GLY A 149 -2.28 -2.46 20.56
N SER A 150 -1.82 -2.63 21.80
CA SER A 150 -0.72 -1.85 22.39
C SER A 150 0.68 -2.35 22.02
N ALA A 151 0.81 -3.53 21.41
CA ALA A 151 2.10 -4.08 21.00
C ALA A 151 2.58 -3.43 19.70
N SER A 152 3.87 -3.09 19.61
CA SER A 152 4.49 -2.59 18.38
C SER A 152 5.91 -3.14 18.19
N VAL A 153 6.29 -3.35 16.93
CA VAL A 153 7.63 -3.82 16.55
C VAL A 153 8.05 -3.19 15.22
N LYS A 154 9.33 -2.85 15.08
CA LYS A 154 9.92 -2.46 13.80
C LYS A 154 10.38 -3.72 13.06
N LEU A 155 9.95 -3.88 11.82
CA LEU A 155 10.21 -5.05 10.99
C LEU A 155 11.07 -4.67 9.79
N ARG A 156 12.02 -5.52 9.42
CA ARG A 156 12.66 -5.46 8.11
C ARG A 156 11.77 -6.15 7.07
N LEU A 157 11.43 -5.42 6.01
CA LEU A 157 10.60 -5.89 4.92
C LEU A 157 11.45 -6.67 3.92
N SER A 158 10.97 -7.85 3.54
CA SER A 158 11.44 -8.65 2.42
C SER A 158 10.28 -8.90 1.47
N VAL A 159 10.53 -8.77 0.17
CA VAL A 159 9.55 -9.06 -0.88
C VAL A 159 10.11 -10.21 -1.70
N PRO A 160 9.43 -11.36 -1.79
CA PRO A 160 9.88 -12.46 -2.61
C PRO A 160 9.78 -12.09 -4.10
N GLN A 161 10.55 -12.76 -4.96
CA GLN A 161 10.52 -12.55 -6.41
C GLN A 161 9.21 -13.00 -7.06
N ASN A 162 8.43 -13.87 -6.41
CA ASN A 162 7.15 -14.32 -6.93
C ASN A 162 6.11 -13.19 -6.88
N GLU A 163 5.79 -12.65 -8.06
CA GLU A 163 4.89 -11.52 -8.29
C GLU A 163 3.44 -11.79 -7.89
N LEU A 164 3.01 -13.06 -7.94
CA LEU A 164 1.65 -13.49 -7.61
C LEU A 164 1.49 -13.88 -6.13
N SER A 165 2.56 -13.83 -5.35
CA SER A 165 2.51 -14.23 -3.95
C SER A 165 1.62 -13.27 -3.13
N GLU A 166 0.66 -13.82 -2.39
CA GLU A 166 -0.17 -13.08 -1.42
C GLU A 166 0.21 -13.38 0.04
N GLN A 167 1.32 -14.08 0.26
CA GLN A 167 1.70 -14.55 1.58
C GLN A 167 2.09 -13.40 2.51
N PHE A 168 1.67 -13.49 3.76
CA PHE A 168 2.15 -12.65 4.85
C PHE A 168 2.87 -13.49 5.89
N VAL A 169 4.20 -13.33 6.00
CA VAL A 169 5.03 -14.16 6.88
C VAL A 169 5.81 -13.29 7.86
N LEU A 170 5.69 -13.57 9.15
CA LEU A 170 6.46 -12.95 10.22
C LEU A 170 7.54 -13.88 10.73
N SER A 171 8.69 -13.32 11.12
CA SER A 171 9.61 -14.04 12.00
C SER A 171 8.90 -14.41 13.32
N ALA A 172 9.17 -15.61 13.86
CA ALA A 172 8.51 -16.09 15.08
C ALA A 172 8.64 -15.12 16.26
N GLY A 173 9.79 -14.45 16.41
CA GLY A 173 9.99 -13.43 17.44
C GLY A 173 9.14 -12.17 17.26
N ALA A 174 8.88 -11.76 16.02
CA ALA A 174 7.98 -10.64 15.72
C ALA A 174 6.52 -11.01 15.98
N ALA A 175 6.10 -12.21 15.54
CA ALA A 175 4.75 -12.72 15.78
C ALA A 175 4.46 -12.81 17.29
N ALA A 176 5.40 -13.35 18.08
CA ALA A 176 5.29 -13.40 19.54
C ALA A 176 5.17 -12.01 20.17
N LYS A 177 5.99 -11.03 19.74
CA LYS A 177 5.90 -9.64 20.23
C LYS A 177 4.56 -8.99 19.92
N LEU A 178 4.02 -9.25 18.72
CA LEU A 178 2.71 -8.76 18.28
C LEU A 178 1.54 -9.59 18.83
N ARG A 179 1.81 -10.69 19.56
CA ARG A 179 0.79 -11.63 20.05
C ARG A 179 -0.09 -12.17 18.92
N LEU A 180 0.53 -12.49 17.78
CA LEU A 180 -0.12 -13.10 16.63
C LEU A 180 0.28 -14.58 16.54
N GLY A 181 -0.71 -15.45 16.34
CA GLY A 181 -0.53 -16.88 16.15
C GLY A 181 -0.21 -17.24 14.70
N ASN A 182 0.44 -18.40 14.51
CA ASN A 182 0.60 -18.99 13.18
C ASN A 182 -0.75 -19.47 12.64
N GLY A 183 -1.04 -19.19 11.38
CA GLY A 183 -2.32 -19.51 10.75
C GLY A 183 -3.48 -18.60 11.20
N GLN A 184 -3.21 -17.56 12.00
CA GLN A 184 -4.26 -16.67 12.48
C GLN A 184 -4.76 -15.77 11.34
N PRO A 185 -6.07 -15.80 11.02
CA PRO A 185 -6.63 -14.87 10.05
C PRO A 185 -6.86 -13.50 10.72
N CYS A 186 -6.53 -12.43 10.01
CA CYS A 186 -6.69 -11.07 10.50
C CYS A 186 -6.95 -10.08 9.36
N LEU A 187 -7.49 -8.92 9.72
CA LEU A 187 -7.51 -7.77 8.83
C LEU A 187 -6.20 -6.99 9.02
N LEU A 188 -5.42 -6.90 7.95
CA LEU A 188 -4.17 -6.16 7.89
C LEU A 188 -4.42 -4.81 7.24
N ALA A 189 -4.16 -3.73 7.95
CA ALA A 189 -4.21 -2.38 7.40
C ALA A 189 -2.80 -1.80 7.25
N TYR A 190 -2.53 -1.09 6.16
CA TYR A 190 -1.31 -0.32 5.98
C TYR A 190 -1.63 1.17 5.87
N ASP A 191 -1.06 1.95 6.80
CA ASP A 191 -1.05 3.40 6.76
C ASP A 191 0.21 3.89 6.03
N GLN A 192 0.03 4.47 4.84
CA GLN A 192 1.11 5.02 4.01
C GLN A 192 1.83 6.21 4.66
N VAL A 193 1.12 7.01 5.46
CA VAL A 193 1.68 8.20 6.12
C VAL A 193 2.52 7.78 7.31
N ALA A 194 1.97 6.95 8.20
CA ALA A 194 2.66 6.45 9.37
C ALA A 194 3.63 5.30 9.07
N ARG A 195 3.62 4.75 7.84
CA ARG A 195 4.35 3.54 7.42
C ARG A 195 4.17 2.39 8.40
N THR A 196 2.92 2.18 8.80
CA THR A 196 2.57 1.27 9.88
C THR A 196 1.55 0.24 9.41
N LEU A 197 1.88 -1.03 9.61
CA LEU A 197 0.97 -2.17 9.52
C LEU A 197 0.22 -2.31 10.83
N SER A 198 -1.10 -2.39 10.78
CA SER A 198 -1.93 -2.70 11.94
C SER A 198 -2.79 -3.92 11.72
N PHE A 199 -2.87 -4.76 12.73
CA PHE A 199 -3.69 -5.97 12.73
C PHE A 199 -4.95 -5.72 13.56
N SER A 200 -6.10 -6.13 13.05
CA SER A 200 -7.34 -6.24 13.81
C SER A 200 -8.01 -7.60 13.56
N PRO A 201 -8.87 -8.07 14.48
CA PRO A 201 -9.74 -9.21 14.24
C PRO A 201 -10.53 -9.07 12.93
N LEU A 202 -10.80 -10.19 12.27
CA LEU A 202 -11.68 -10.19 11.08
C LEU A 202 -13.11 -9.76 11.39
N SER A 203 -13.54 -9.87 12.65
CA SER A 203 -14.83 -9.39 13.14
C SER A 203 -15.00 -7.88 12.96
N ASP A 204 -13.90 -7.14 12.84
CA ASP A 204 -13.88 -5.69 12.63
C ASP A 204 -13.74 -5.30 11.15
N ALA A 205 -13.83 -6.28 10.23
CA ALA A 205 -13.86 -5.98 8.81
C ALA A 205 -15.23 -5.36 8.49
N PRO A 206 -15.29 -4.11 7.98
CA PRO A 206 -16.50 -3.71 7.28
C PRO A 206 -16.69 -4.72 6.14
N GLU A 207 -17.86 -5.35 6.12
CA GLU A 207 -18.34 -6.07 4.95
C GLU A 207 -18.11 -5.15 3.75
N SER A 208 -17.37 -5.62 2.75
CA SER A 208 -17.06 -4.82 1.58
C SER A 208 -18.37 -4.31 1.01
N VAL A 209 -18.61 -3.00 1.10
CA VAL A 209 -19.73 -2.36 0.44
C VAL A 209 -19.40 -2.41 -1.04
N ASP A 210 -19.83 -3.47 -1.70
CA ASP A 210 -20.11 -3.40 -3.13
C ASP A 210 -21.06 -2.20 -3.32
N PRO A 211 -20.77 -1.26 -4.26
CA PRO A 211 -21.70 -0.19 -4.56
C PRO A 211 -23.02 -0.81 -4.98
N ALA A 212 -24.06 -0.53 -4.19
CA ALA A 212 -25.40 -1.04 -4.37
C ALA A 212 -25.86 -0.91 -5.83
N THR A 213 -26.11 -2.06 -6.45
CA THR A 213 -27.03 -2.17 -7.58
C THR A 213 -28.39 -1.71 -7.08
N GLY A 214 -28.76 -0.48 -7.44
CA GLY A 214 -30.06 0.07 -7.13
C GLY A 214 -31.16 -0.82 -7.72
N THR A 215 -31.90 -1.48 -6.84
CA THR A 215 -33.24 -1.97 -7.17
C THR A 215 -34.17 -1.42 -6.09
N ALA A 216 -34.98 -0.46 -6.50
CA ALA A 216 -35.99 0.18 -5.67
C ALA A 216 -37.24 -0.72 -5.56
N PRO A 217 -38.25 -0.34 -4.76
CA PRO A 217 -38.84 -1.18 -3.74
C PRO A 217 -40.06 -1.94 -4.23
N ASN A 218 -40.39 -3.06 -3.59
CA ASN A 218 -41.78 -3.48 -3.56
C ASN A 218 -42.21 -3.91 -2.17
N ASP A 219 -43.31 -3.29 -1.79
CA ASP A 219 -43.98 -3.32 -0.51
C ASP A 219 -44.62 -4.67 -0.21
N SER A 220 -44.82 -4.90 1.10
CA SER A 220 -45.88 -5.74 1.67
C SER A 220 -45.80 -7.26 1.50
N ALA A 221 -45.38 -7.96 2.56
CA ALA A 221 -46.28 -8.76 3.42
C ALA A 221 -45.49 -9.67 4.38
N GLN A 222 -45.61 -9.39 5.68
CA GLN A 222 -45.54 -10.40 6.74
C GLN A 222 -46.99 -10.80 7.13
N PRO A 223 -47.28 -11.78 8.01
CA PRO A 223 -46.42 -12.76 8.70
C PRO A 223 -46.97 -14.21 8.69
N ILE A 224 -46.14 -15.24 8.87
CA ILE A 224 -46.59 -16.48 9.52
C ILE A 224 -45.59 -16.93 10.59
N LYS A 225 -46.13 -17.02 11.81
CA LYS A 225 -45.58 -17.60 13.02
C LYS A 225 -45.24 -19.08 12.80
N SER A 226 -44.11 -19.55 13.33
CA SER A 226 -44.09 -20.89 13.90
C SER A 226 -43.17 -20.94 15.11
N SER A 227 -43.81 -21.13 16.26
CA SER A 227 -43.22 -21.61 17.50
C SER A 227 -42.58 -22.99 17.29
N TYR A 228 -41.35 -23.18 17.76
CA TYR A 228 -40.98 -24.47 18.33
C TYR A 228 -40.15 -24.25 19.59
N ARG A 229 -40.65 -24.87 20.66
CA ARG A 229 -40.20 -24.78 22.04
C ARG A 229 -39.84 -26.20 22.48
N SER A 230 -38.61 -26.39 22.95
CA SER A 230 -38.19 -27.50 23.82
C SER A 230 -36.78 -27.16 24.30
N ARG A 231 -36.54 -26.75 25.56
CA ARG A 231 -36.28 -27.57 26.77
C ARG A 231 -35.33 -28.74 26.47
N SER A 232 -34.23 -29.02 27.19
CA SER A 232 -33.90 -28.78 28.60
C SER A 232 -32.43 -29.16 28.90
N ALA A 233 -31.86 -28.50 29.92
CA ALA A 233 -30.95 -28.99 30.97
C ALA A 233 -29.72 -29.86 30.61
N GLN A 234 -28.52 -29.46 31.05
CA GLN A 234 -27.97 -29.90 32.35
C GLN A 234 -26.62 -29.26 32.66
N ARG A 235 -26.40 -29.18 33.97
CA ARG A 235 -25.32 -28.59 34.73
C ARG A 235 -24.21 -29.64 34.90
N THR A 236 -22.95 -29.27 34.82
CA THR A 236 -21.90 -29.98 35.60
C THR A 236 -20.74 -29.06 35.92
N VAL A 237 -20.46 -29.03 37.22
CA VAL A 237 -19.33 -28.39 37.87
C VAL A 237 -18.22 -29.44 37.99
N ALA A 238 -16.97 -29.05 37.76
CA ALA A 238 -15.83 -29.72 38.39
C ALA A 238 -14.71 -28.72 38.67
N LYS A 239 -14.48 -28.49 39.96
CA LYS A 239 -13.23 -27.97 40.54
C LYS A 239 -12.19 -29.09 40.51
N THR A 240 -10.92 -28.78 40.21
CA THR A 240 -9.80 -29.42 40.90
C THR A 240 -8.58 -28.49 40.98
N VAL A 241 -8.06 -28.41 42.20
CA VAL A 241 -6.81 -27.83 42.71
C VAL A 241 -5.64 -28.69 42.14
N THR A 242 -4.40 -28.27 41.91
CA THR A 242 -3.32 -27.96 42.88
C THR A 242 -1.96 -27.89 42.14
N ALA A 243 -1.01 -27.18 42.76
CA ALA A 243 0.41 -27.52 42.90
C ALA A 243 1.44 -27.13 41.80
N SER A 244 2.14 -26.03 42.09
CA SER A 244 3.60 -25.92 42.30
C SER A 244 4.61 -26.74 41.48
N ARG A 245 5.57 -26.03 40.86
CA ARG A 245 7.04 -26.27 40.94
C ARG A 245 7.76 -25.29 40.01
N SER A 246 8.46 -24.28 40.54
CA SER A 246 9.89 -24.28 40.88
C SER A 246 10.82 -24.55 39.69
N GLY A 247 11.67 -23.59 39.32
CA GLY A 247 12.81 -23.92 38.45
C GLY A 247 13.58 -22.77 37.79
N LYS A 248 14.49 -22.16 38.57
CA LYS A 248 15.82 -21.71 38.14
C LYS A 248 15.94 -20.52 37.17
N SER A 249 16.02 -19.35 37.76
CA SER A 249 16.71 -18.18 37.23
C SER A 249 18.23 -18.44 37.15
N ARG A 250 18.79 -18.45 35.94
CA ARG A 250 20.25 -18.43 35.72
C ARG A 250 20.69 -16.98 35.53
N THR A 251 21.51 -16.49 36.45
CA THR A 251 22.18 -15.19 36.43
C THR A 251 23.23 -15.12 35.33
N ARG A 252 23.27 -13.97 34.64
CA ARG A 252 24.17 -13.61 33.55
C ARG A 252 25.62 -13.53 34.03
N LYS A 253 26.53 -14.06 33.20
CA LYS A 253 27.97 -13.75 33.24
C LYS A 253 28.21 -12.32 32.77
N THR A 254 28.92 -11.56 33.59
CA THR A 254 29.49 -10.24 33.33
C THR A 254 30.64 -10.36 32.33
N ALA A 255 30.66 -9.50 31.30
CA ALA A 255 31.82 -9.31 30.42
C ALA A 255 32.44 -7.94 30.73
N PRO A 256 33.78 -7.81 30.69
CA PRO A 256 34.46 -6.56 31.01
C PRO A 256 34.42 -5.57 29.84
N SER A 257 34.11 -4.33 30.16
CA SER A 257 34.22 -3.15 29.31
C SER A 257 35.68 -2.86 28.97
N ARG A 258 36.04 -2.93 27.68
CA ARG A 258 37.28 -2.33 27.16
C ARG A 258 36.97 -0.96 26.57
N LEU A 259 37.75 0.00 27.08
CA LEU A 259 37.86 1.40 26.72
C LEU A 259 38.09 1.59 25.22
N PHE A 260 37.20 2.36 24.57
CA PHE A 260 37.48 2.94 23.26
C PHE A 260 38.14 4.30 23.46
N VAL A 261 39.41 4.36 23.07
CA VAL A 261 40.21 5.57 22.92
C VAL A 261 39.72 6.31 21.68
N SER A 262 39.35 7.57 21.84
CA SER A 262 39.06 8.50 20.76
C SER A 262 40.35 8.92 20.05
N LYS A 263 40.39 8.76 18.72
CA LYS A 263 41.34 9.47 17.86
C LYS A 263 40.58 10.35 16.88
N GLN A 264 40.54 11.63 17.22
CA GLN A 264 40.33 12.72 16.27
C GLN A 264 41.46 12.74 15.25
N THR A 265 41.11 12.80 13.96
CA THR A 265 42.02 13.29 12.90
C THR A 265 41.13 14.06 11.92
N LYS A 266 40.97 15.37 12.11
CA LYS A 266 41.71 16.47 11.47
C LYS A 266 41.53 16.47 9.93
N ALA A 267 40.65 17.35 9.47
CA ALA A 267 40.45 17.70 8.07
C ALA A 267 41.60 18.57 7.54
N PRO A 268 41.92 18.48 6.24
CA PRO A 268 42.59 19.56 5.52
C PRO A 268 41.68 20.26 4.50
N LYS A 269 41.64 21.58 4.73
CA LYS A 269 41.42 22.76 3.87
C LYS A 269 41.35 22.59 2.33
N PRO A 270 40.48 23.34 1.63
CA PRO A 270 40.38 23.40 0.18
C PRO A 270 41.27 24.51 -0.42
N GLU A 271 41.71 24.34 -1.67
CA GLU A 271 42.21 25.41 -2.55
C GLU A 271 42.25 24.93 -4.04
N PRO A 272 42.43 25.80 -5.05
CA PRO A 272 41.42 26.00 -6.10
C PRO A 272 41.96 25.89 -7.54
N SER A 273 41.11 26.23 -8.51
CA SER A 273 41.43 26.59 -9.92
C SER A 273 41.73 25.40 -10.86
N SER A 274 41.47 25.40 -12.16
CA SER A 274 40.72 26.25 -13.09
C SER A 274 40.72 25.59 -14.49
N LYS A 275 39.78 26.03 -15.35
CA LYS A 275 39.78 26.01 -16.83
C LYS A 275 39.63 24.65 -17.55
N THR A 276 38.51 24.42 -18.26
CA THR A 276 38.12 24.88 -19.62
C THR A 276 38.39 23.75 -20.62
N VAL A 277 37.38 23.38 -21.43
CA VAL A 277 37.43 23.18 -22.90
C VAL A 277 36.18 22.40 -23.38
N GLU A 278 35.53 22.98 -24.42
CA GLU A 278 34.64 22.42 -25.47
C GLU A 278 33.27 21.82 -25.09
N SER A 279 32.14 22.46 -25.40
CA SER A 279 31.51 22.70 -26.73
C SER A 279 31.02 21.42 -27.40
N ALA A 280 29.74 21.09 -27.21
CA ALA A 280 28.99 20.20 -28.09
C ALA A 280 27.76 20.96 -28.63
N VAL A 281 27.88 21.36 -29.90
CA VAL A 281 26.83 21.90 -30.75
C VAL A 281 25.89 20.76 -31.14
N TRP A 282 24.60 20.88 -30.85
CA TRP A 282 23.58 19.98 -31.41
C TRP A 282 22.85 20.70 -32.56
N ILE A 283 23.07 20.17 -33.76
CA ILE A 283 22.45 20.58 -35.01
C ILE A 283 21.07 19.93 -35.11
N SER A 284 20.01 20.71 -35.21
CA SER A 284 18.67 20.24 -35.57
C SER A 284 18.59 19.87 -37.06
N PRO A 285 17.91 18.79 -37.46
CA PRO A 285 17.50 18.63 -38.84
C PRO A 285 16.16 19.33 -39.11
N LYS A 286 16.19 20.33 -40.00
CA LYS A 286 15.04 20.83 -40.76
C LYS A 286 15.00 20.12 -42.12
N LEU A 287 13.94 19.37 -42.41
CA LEU A 287 13.51 18.97 -43.76
C LEU A 287 12.02 18.60 -43.65
N HIS A 288 11.10 18.90 -44.56
CA HIS A 288 10.96 19.92 -45.58
C HIS A 288 9.46 19.90 -45.92
N ARG A 289 8.82 21.07 -45.98
CA ARG A 289 7.46 21.23 -46.52
C ARG A 289 7.57 21.17 -48.04
N GLY A 290 6.94 20.20 -48.69
CA GLY A 290 6.84 20.09 -50.14
C GLY A 290 5.39 19.84 -50.56
N ARG A 291 4.74 20.88 -51.08
CA ARG A 291 3.48 20.80 -51.82
C ARG A 291 3.68 19.97 -53.10
N ARG A 292 2.73 19.10 -53.41
CA ARG A 292 1.97 19.08 -54.67
C ARG A 292 0.58 18.55 -54.37
#